data_AF-A0A9E6W011-F1
#
_entry.id   AF-A0A9E6W011-F1
#
_cell.length_a   1.000
_cell.length_b   1.000
_cell.length_c   1.000
_cell.angle_alpha   90.00
_cell.angle_beta   90.00
_cell.angle_gamma   90.00
#
_symmetry.space_group_name_H-M   'P 1'
#
loop_
_entity.id
_entity.type
_entity.pdbx_description
1 polymer ?
#
loop_
_entity_poly.entity_id
_entity_poly.type
_entity_poly.pdbx_seq_one_letter_code
_entity_poly.pdbx_strand_id
1 'polypeptide(L)'
;MERKQHSPGEIAMILQELSDGLSVEEVTRKHGISRATLYRWRKRAKASGDKEIRRLKQVDEENARLKHLLAEAALEIQALKEKLKEYGWPKSGGRD
;
A
#
# COMPACT_ATOMS: atom_id res chain seq x y z
N MET A 1 -23.30 31.18 -6.30
CA MET A 1 -21.86 31.09 -5.96
C MET A 1 -21.25 29.99 -6.81
N GLU A 2 -20.30 30.38 -7.66
CA GLU A 2 -19.53 29.45 -8.50
C GLU A 2 -18.70 28.53 -7.60
N ARG A 3 -18.78 27.20 -7.81
CA ARG A 3 -17.99 26.23 -7.03
C ARG A 3 -16.60 26.16 -7.64
N LYS A 4 -15.63 26.88 -7.05
CA LYS A 4 -14.21 26.62 -7.34
C LYS A 4 -13.89 25.17 -6.97
N GLN A 5 -13.44 24.40 -7.95
CA GLN A 5 -12.95 23.03 -7.71
C GLN A 5 -11.47 23.11 -7.38
N HIS A 6 -11.10 22.63 -6.20
CA HIS A 6 -9.69 22.49 -5.81
C HIS A 6 -9.16 21.14 -6.30
N SER A 7 -7.93 21.15 -6.81
CA SER A 7 -7.27 19.91 -7.22
C SER A 7 -6.90 19.05 -6.01
N PRO A 8 -6.73 17.72 -6.15
CA PRO A 8 -6.26 16.88 -5.06
C PRO A 8 -4.91 17.34 -4.48
N GLY A 9 -3.98 17.81 -5.32
CA GLY A 9 -2.67 18.31 -4.89
C GLY A 9 -2.77 19.62 -4.10
N GLU A 10 -3.66 20.51 -4.51
CA GLU A 10 -3.95 21.75 -3.80
C GLU A 10 -4.57 21.47 -2.43
N ILE A 11 -5.54 20.54 -2.36
CA ILE A 11 -6.14 20.12 -1.09
C ILE A 11 -5.07 19.52 -0.16
N ALA A 12 -4.14 18.72 -0.69
CA ALA A 12 -3.06 18.15 0.10
C ALA A 12 -2.13 19.22 0.67
N MET A 13 -1.74 20.22 -0.15
CA MET A 13 -0.93 21.36 0.30
C MET A 13 -1.63 22.16 1.40
N ILE A 14 -2.93 22.43 1.25
CA ILE A 14 -3.73 23.14 2.28
C ILE A 14 -3.80 22.35 3.59
N LEU A 15 -3.96 21.03 3.52
CA LEU A 15 -3.97 20.18 4.71
C LEU A 15 -2.58 20.10 5.37
N GLN A 16 -1.50 20.16 4.58
CA GLN A 16 -0.13 20.19 5.10
C GLN A 16 0.13 21.46 5.91
N GLU A 17 -0.36 22.62 5.47
CA GLU A 17 -0.22 23.88 6.22
C GLU A 17 -0.83 23.79 7.64
N LEU A 18 -1.94 23.07 7.81
CA LEU A 18 -2.49 22.78 9.13
C LEU A 18 -1.57 21.88 9.97
N SER A 19 -0.96 20.87 9.34
CA SER A 19 -0.01 19.96 9.98
C SER A 19 1.28 20.68 10.38
N ASP A 20 1.69 21.70 9.62
CA ASP A 20 2.86 22.54 9.87
C ASP A 20 2.59 23.60 10.96
N GLY A 21 1.38 23.64 11.51
CA GLY A 21 1.03 24.43 12.70
C GLY A 21 0.22 25.70 12.43
N LEU A 22 -0.21 25.98 11.18
CA LEU A 22 -1.12 27.09 10.94
C LEU A 22 -2.49 26.83 11.56
N SER A 23 -3.12 27.88 12.07
CA SER A 23 -4.47 27.80 12.61
C SER A 23 -5.52 27.58 11.51
N VAL A 24 -6.67 27.03 11.90
CA VAL A 24 -7.81 26.83 11.01
C VAL A 24 -8.28 28.17 10.42
N GLU A 25 -8.28 29.22 11.22
CA GLU A 25 -8.65 30.59 10.84
C GLU A 25 -7.71 31.15 9.77
N GLU A 26 -6.39 30.95 9.92
CA GLU A 26 -5.39 31.39 8.93
C GLU A 26 -5.55 30.65 7.61
N VAL A 27 -5.67 29.32 7.65
CA VAL A 27 -5.80 28.49 6.44
C VAL A 27 -7.10 28.81 5.70
N THR A 28 -8.21 28.95 6.41
CA THR A 28 -9.50 29.27 5.77
C THR A 28 -9.52 30.64 5.13
N ARG A 29 -8.92 31.65 5.79
CA ARG A 29 -8.77 33.00 5.24
C ARG A 29 -7.83 33.02 4.03
N LYS A 30 -6.66 32.37 4.13
CA LYS A 30 -5.62 32.34 3.09
C LYS A 30 -6.12 31.74 1.79
N HIS A 31 -6.86 30.64 1.88
CA HIS A 31 -7.32 29.88 0.70
C HIS A 31 -8.77 30.19 0.30
N GLY A 32 -9.45 31.10 1.01
CA GLY A 32 -10.83 31.50 0.72
C GLY A 32 -11.84 30.35 0.86
N ILE A 33 -11.57 29.40 1.77
CA ILE A 33 -12.40 28.22 1.99
C ILE A 33 -13.12 28.29 3.34
N SER A 34 -14.27 27.64 3.45
CA SER A 34 -14.97 27.53 4.74
C SER A 34 -14.33 26.47 5.64
N ARG A 35 -14.42 26.67 6.97
CA ARG A 35 -14.00 25.66 7.97
C ARG A 35 -14.62 24.29 7.71
N ALA A 36 -15.91 24.26 7.35
CA ALA A 36 -16.63 23.03 7.01
C ALA A 36 -16.02 22.28 5.81
N THR A 37 -15.45 22.99 4.84
CA THR A 37 -14.76 22.37 3.69
C THR A 37 -13.43 21.77 4.13
N LEU A 38 -12.66 22.51 4.91
CA LEU A 38 -11.40 22.05 5.47
C LEU A 38 -11.57 20.78 6.33
N TYR A 39 -12.58 20.76 7.21
CA TYR A 39 -12.89 19.57 8.02
C TYR A 39 -13.32 18.36 7.18
N ARG A 40 -14.10 18.57 6.11
CA ARG A 40 -14.48 17.50 5.19
C ARG A 40 -13.27 16.89 4.49
N TRP A 41 -12.34 17.71 4.01
CA TRP A 41 -11.10 17.25 3.39
C TRP A 41 -10.22 16.49 4.39
N ARG A 42 -10.04 17.02 5.60
CA ARG A 42 -9.27 16.34 6.66
C ARG A 42 -9.85 14.97 7.02
N LYS A 43 -11.18 14.87 7.14
CA LYS A 43 -11.87 13.60 7.40
C LYS A 43 -11.64 12.60 6.27
N ARG A 44 -11.72 13.05 5.01
CA ARG A 44 -11.50 12.20 3.84
C ARG A 44 -10.05 11.73 3.74
N ALA A 45 -9.08 12.62 3.94
CA ALA A 45 -7.66 12.27 3.92
C ALA A 45 -7.32 11.22 4.99
N LYS A 46 -7.84 11.39 6.22
CA LYS A 46 -7.66 10.39 7.28
C LYS A 46 -8.25 9.03 6.90
N ALA A 47 -9.50 9.00 6.43
CA ALA A 47 -10.15 7.75 6.03
C ALA A 47 -9.43 7.04 4.87
N SER A 48 -8.89 7.81 3.90
CA SER A 48 -8.08 7.26 2.82
C SER A 48 -6.73 6.72 3.31
N GLY A 49 -6.05 7.42 4.22
CA GLY A 49 -4.81 6.95 4.84
C GLY A 49 -5.01 5.65 5.64
N ASP A 50 -6.08 5.58 6.43
CA ASP A 50 -6.44 4.37 7.18
C ASP A 50 -6.69 3.17 6.26
N LYS A 51 -7.31 3.40 5.11
CA LYS A 51 -7.55 2.36 4.09
C LYS A 51 -6.24 1.87 3.47
N GLU A 52 -5.33 2.78 3.14
CA GLU A 52 -4.04 2.41 2.54
C GLU A 52 -3.16 1.64 3.53
N ILE A 53 -3.09 2.06 4.80
CA ILE A 53 -2.37 1.34 5.86
C ILE A 53 -2.90 -0.08 6.01
N ARG A 54 -4.23 -0.27 6.00
CA ARG A 54 -4.82 -1.62 6.07
C ARG A 54 -4.44 -2.49 4.86
N ARG A 55 -4.46 -1.91 3.66
CA ARG A 55 -4.05 -2.62 2.44
C ARG A 55 -2.57 -3.03 2.49
N LEU A 56 -1.70 -2.13 2.94
CA LEU A 56 -0.27 -2.43 3.10
C LEU A 56 -0.05 -3.59 4.06
N LYS A 57 -0.71 -3.57 5.23
CA LYS A 57 -0.63 -4.69 6.19
C LYS A 57 -1.09 -6.02 5.59
N GLN A 58 -2.20 -6.03 4.84
CA GLN A 58 -2.67 -7.24 4.16
C GLN A 58 -1.68 -7.76 3.13
N VAL A 59 -1.03 -6.86 2.37
CA VAL A 59 0.00 -7.24 1.41
C VAL A 59 1.24 -7.81 2.10
N ASP A 60 1.66 -7.22 3.22
CA ASP A 60 2.80 -7.70 4.00
C ASP A 60 2.51 -9.09 4.62
N GLU A 61 1.31 -9.29 5.17
CA GLU A 61 0.85 -10.56 5.71
C GLU A 61 0.81 -11.66 4.63
N GLU A 62 0.25 -11.34 3.46
CA GLU A 62 0.20 -12.30 2.34
C GLU A 62 1.60 -12.60 1.80
N ASN A 63 2.47 -11.60 1.71
CA ASN A 63 3.86 -11.80 1.29
C ASN A 63 4.61 -12.73 2.26
N ALA A 64 4.43 -12.53 3.57
CA ALA A 64 5.01 -13.41 4.59
C ALA A 64 4.51 -14.85 4.44
N ARG A 65 3.19 -15.03 4.25
CA ARG A 65 2.58 -16.34 4.01
C ARG A 65 3.14 -17.01 2.74
N LEU A 66 3.21 -16.28 1.64
CA LEU A 66 3.72 -16.79 0.37
C LEU A 66 5.20 -17.18 0.46
N LYS A 67 6.02 -16.39 1.16
CA LYS A 67 7.43 -16.74 1.43
C LYS A 67 7.57 -18.02 2.24
N HIS A 68 6.71 -18.23 3.24
CA HIS A 68 6.71 -19.46 4.03
C HIS A 68 6.38 -20.69 3.16
N LEU A 69 5.28 -20.63 2.41
CA LEU A 69 4.87 -21.71 1.51
C LEU A 69 5.92 -22.01 0.44
N LEU A 70 6.57 -20.96 -0.09
CA LEU A 70 7.67 -21.13 -1.05
C LEU A 70 8.86 -21.83 -0.42
N ALA A 71 9.23 -21.50 0.82
CA ALA A 71 10.32 -22.16 1.53
C ALA A 71 10.01 -23.65 1.77
N GLU A 72 8.80 -23.98 2.21
CA GLU A 72 8.34 -25.36 2.38
C GLU A 72 8.42 -26.15 1.07
N ALA A 73 7.84 -25.60 -0.01
CA ALA A 73 7.87 -26.23 -1.32
C ALA A 73 9.31 -26.39 -1.84
N ALA A 74 10.19 -25.41 -1.61
CA ALA A 74 11.59 -25.49 -2.00
C ALA A 74 12.33 -26.62 -1.28
N LEU A 75 12.06 -26.82 0.02
CA LEU A 75 12.62 -27.92 0.81
C LEU A 75 12.12 -29.27 0.29
N GLU A 76 10.82 -29.41 0.00
CA GLU A 76 10.26 -30.64 -0.58
C GLU A 76 10.87 -30.96 -1.94
N ILE A 77 10.97 -29.96 -2.82
CA ILE A 77 11.61 -30.11 -4.13
C ILE A 77 13.07 -30.55 -3.99
N GLN A 78 13.80 -29.99 -3.02
CA GLN A 78 15.18 -30.37 -2.75
C GLN A 78 15.27 -31.84 -2.30
N ALA A 79 14.45 -32.25 -1.32
CA ALA A 79 14.42 -33.63 -0.83
C ALA A 79 14.07 -34.63 -1.93
N LEU A 80 13.10 -34.31 -2.79
CA LEU A 80 12.74 -35.15 -3.94
C LEU A 80 13.87 -35.25 -4.96
N LYS A 81 14.54 -34.14 -5.27
CA LYS A 81 15.71 -34.13 -6.17
C LYS A 81 16.87 -34.96 -5.62
N GLU A 82 17.10 -34.92 -4.31
CA GLU A 82 18.12 -35.74 -3.64
C GLU A 82 17.78 -37.23 -3.73
N LYS A 83 16.54 -37.63 -3.42
CA LYS A 83 16.08 -39.02 -3.58
C LYS A 83 16.19 -39.51 -5.03
N LEU A 84 15.80 -38.70 -6.02
CA LEU A 84 15.90 -39.10 -7.43
C LEU A 84 17.33 -39.35 -7.88
N LYS A 85 18.31 -38.62 -7.32
CA LYS A 85 19.74 -38.89 -7.57
C LYS A 85 20.17 -40.23 -6.95
N GLU A 86 19.68 -40.55 -5.77
CA GLU A 86 19.99 -41.81 -5.07
C GLU A 86 19.45 -43.04 -5.82
N TYR A 87 18.23 -42.96 -6.38
CA TYR A 87 17.63 -44.05 -7.16
C TYR A 87 18.25 -44.24 -8.57
N GLY A 88 19.28 -43.46 -8.93
CA GLY A 88 19.96 -43.59 -10.22
C GLY A 88 19.08 -43.26 -11.43
N TRP A 89 17.98 -42.50 -11.23
CA TRP A 89 17.09 -42.13 -12.34
C TRP A 89 17.84 -41.29 -13.38
N PRO A 90 17.99 -41.76 -14.63
CA PRO A 90 18.74 -41.02 -15.64
C PRO A 90 17.93 -39.81 -16.10
N LYS A 91 18.63 -38.72 -16.46
CA LYS A 91 18.08 -37.71 -17.38
C LYS A 91 17.96 -38.33 -18.77
N SER A 92 17.01 -39.23 -18.99
CA SER A 92 16.69 -39.73 -20.33
C SER A 92 15.46 -38.99 -20.87
N GLY A 93 15.62 -38.39 -22.06
CA GLY A 93 14.50 -37.98 -22.91
C GLY A 93 14.38 -36.49 -23.18
N GLY A 94 15.46 -35.83 -23.60
CA GLY A 94 15.40 -34.54 -24.27
C GLY A 94 15.92 -34.65 -25.70
N ARG A 95 14.99 -34.74 -26.66
CA ARG A 95 15.11 -34.54 -28.12
C ARG A 95 16.05 -35.46 -28.91
N ASP A 96 15.43 -36.32 -29.71
CA ASP A 96 15.56 -36.27 -31.18
C ASP A 96 14.21 -35.82 -31.77
#